data_AF-A0A929UXK4-F1
#
_entry.id   AF-A0A929UXK4-F1
#
_cell.length_a   1.000
_cell.length_b   1.000
_cell.length_c   1.000
_cell.angle_alpha   90.00
_cell.angle_beta   90.00
_cell.angle_gamma   90.00
#
_symmetry.space_group_name_H-M   'P 1'
#
loop_
_entity.id
_entity.type
_entity.pdbx_description
1 polymer ?
#
loop_
_entity_poly.entity_id
_entity_poly.type
_entity_poly.pdbx_seq_one_letter_code
_entity_poly.pdbx_strand_id
1 'polypeptide(L)'
;SGKWIVDSKGIRDSLKFLQDIYKNGYGPSLDLVLNGQASNTSAREYMPSGKLGITLDGIWITGNWKKDGVSPWPNYEKECGLAAMPTNEGQDPKTVTLAGGWGLSIPENADNKEATFDFLKHMMSKDVYLSFITNSGNICTRKDIGEMDEYTKQPFFGFATELLETAGYRPQNDKYSSVSTGIQSMVESVVSGTSIDDAVKQYASDTAAVVGEENTVKEK
;
A
#
# COMPACT_ATOMS: atom_id res chain seq x y z
N SER A 1 15.60 8.14 -16.66
CA SER A 1 17.05 8.13 -16.36
C SER A 1 17.50 6.86 -15.63
N GLY A 2 16.63 5.97 -15.13
CA GLY A 2 17.05 4.78 -14.37
C GLY A 2 17.66 5.08 -13.00
N LYS A 3 17.70 6.37 -12.62
CA LYS A 3 18.29 6.87 -11.38
C LYS A 3 17.20 7.07 -10.33
N TRP A 4 17.60 6.95 -9.07
CA TRP A 4 16.75 7.24 -7.91
C TRP A 4 16.61 8.74 -7.71
N ILE A 5 15.37 9.22 -7.71
CA ILE A 5 15.07 10.62 -7.40
C ILE A 5 15.17 10.78 -5.88
N VAL A 6 16.15 11.57 -5.44
CA VAL A 6 16.44 11.76 -4.00
C VAL A 6 16.04 13.13 -3.47
N ASP A 7 15.72 14.06 -4.36
CA ASP A 7 15.16 15.37 -4.03
C ASP A 7 14.31 15.82 -5.23
N SER A 8 13.04 16.15 -4.98
CA SER A 8 12.15 16.71 -5.99
C SER A 8 11.05 17.55 -5.35
N LYS A 9 10.41 18.40 -6.16
CA LYS A 9 9.20 19.12 -5.72
C LYS A 9 8.14 18.16 -5.19
N GLY A 10 7.90 17.03 -5.86
CA GLY A 10 6.91 16.03 -5.43
C GLY A 10 7.22 15.40 -4.07
N ILE A 11 8.50 15.08 -3.80
CA ILE A 11 8.92 14.58 -2.48
C ILE A 11 8.65 15.64 -1.41
N ARG A 12 9.09 16.89 -1.66
CA ARG A 12 8.96 17.98 -0.70
C ARG A 12 7.51 18.35 -0.41
N ASP A 13 6.66 18.41 -1.43
CA ASP A 13 5.23 18.69 -1.28
C ASP A 13 4.54 17.58 -0.49
N SER A 14 4.90 16.31 -0.73
CA SER A 14 4.35 15.17 0.02
C SER A 14 4.75 15.22 1.50
N LEU A 15 6.03 15.52 1.79
CA LEU A 15 6.52 15.70 3.15
C LEU A 15 5.85 16.89 3.84
N LYS A 16 5.62 17.98 3.11
CA LYS A 16 4.91 19.16 3.63
C LYS A 16 3.46 18.82 3.97
N PHE A 17 2.75 18.12 3.09
CA PHE A 17 1.39 17.65 3.35
C PHE A 17 1.32 16.77 4.60
N LEU A 18 2.20 15.78 4.74
CA LEU A 18 2.27 14.92 5.92
C LEU A 18 2.60 15.72 7.18
N GLN A 19 3.55 16.64 7.10
CA GLN A 19 3.87 17.53 8.22
C GLN A 19 2.65 18.37 8.65
N ASP A 20 1.87 18.88 7.70
CA ASP A 20 0.70 19.72 7.99
C ASP A 20 -0.44 18.91 8.61
N ILE A 21 -0.61 17.63 8.26
CA ILE A 21 -1.55 16.73 8.95
C ILE A 21 -1.27 16.68 10.45
N TYR A 22 -0.01 16.49 10.84
CA TYR A 22 0.35 16.37 12.26
C TYR A 22 0.42 17.72 12.97
N LYS A 23 0.97 18.76 12.33
CA LYS A 23 1.04 20.11 12.92
C LYS A 23 -0.34 20.70 13.21
N ASN A 24 -1.34 20.40 12.38
CA ASN A 24 -2.69 20.93 12.54
C ASN A 24 -3.63 19.98 13.29
N GLY A 25 -3.14 18.82 13.75
CA GLY A 25 -3.94 17.85 14.51
C GLY A 25 -5.02 17.14 13.68
N TYR A 26 -4.82 17.02 12.36
CA TYR A 26 -5.73 16.28 11.47
C TYR A 26 -5.47 14.78 11.50
N GLY A 27 -4.27 14.35 11.89
CA GLY A 27 -3.90 12.95 12.05
C GLY A 27 -4.03 12.48 13.51
N PRO A 28 -3.98 11.15 13.75
CA PRO A 28 -3.85 10.60 15.10
C PRO A 28 -2.54 11.06 15.77
N SER A 29 -2.44 10.94 17.10
CA SER A 29 -1.17 11.19 17.79
C SER A 29 -0.07 10.22 17.31
N LEU A 30 1.18 10.66 17.34
CA LEU A 30 2.32 9.87 16.87
C LEU A 30 2.44 8.52 17.60
N ASP A 31 2.16 8.45 18.90
CA ASP A 31 2.20 7.20 19.67
C ASP A 31 1.20 6.14 19.15
N LEU A 32 0.11 6.57 18.52
CA LEU A 32 -0.87 5.65 17.92
C LEU A 32 -0.44 5.14 16.55
N VAL A 33 0.43 5.85 15.84
CA VAL A 33 0.85 5.49 14.47
C VAL A 33 2.26 4.94 14.38
N LEU A 34 3.17 5.30 15.29
CA LEU A 34 4.54 4.83 15.36
C LEU A 34 4.65 3.53 16.16
N ASN A 35 3.74 2.59 15.90
CA ASN A 35 3.78 1.25 16.46
C ASN A 35 3.47 0.20 15.37
N GLY A 36 3.94 -1.03 15.59
CA GLY A 36 3.80 -2.12 14.62
C GLY A 36 2.36 -2.61 14.38
N GLN A 37 1.35 -2.05 15.06
CA GLN A 37 -0.06 -2.42 14.93
C GLN A 37 -0.95 -1.31 14.37
N ALA A 38 -0.41 -0.13 14.07
CA ALA A 38 -1.20 1.05 13.69
C ALA A 38 -2.20 0.79 12.55
N SER A 39 -1.78 0.12 11.47
CA SER A 39 -2.68 -0.24 10.36
C SER A 39 -3.77 -1.23 10.80
N ASN A 40 -3.43 -2.22 11.64
CA ASN A 40 -4.43 -3.15 12.20
C ASN A 40 -5.43 -2.42 13.10
N THR A 41 -4.98 -1.56 14.01
CA THR A 41 -5.86 -0.79 14.89
C THR A 41 -6.76 0.17 14.07
N SER A 42 -6.21 0.84 13.06
CA SER A 42 -6.98 1.67 12.12
C SER A 42 -8.11 0.87 11.47
N ALA A 43 -7.77 -0.24 10.82
CA ALA A 43 -8.72 -1.04 10.05
C ALA A 43 -9.70 -1.84 10.92
N ARG A 44 -9.25 -2.40 12.04
CA ARG A 44 -10.04 -3.35 12.84
C ARG A 44 -10.79 -2.71 13.99
N GLU A 45 -10.35 -1.54 14.47
CA GLU A 45 -10.96 -0.90 15.64
C GLU A 45 -11.54 0.46 15.29
N TYR A 46 -10.73 1.37 14.73
CA TYR A 46 -11.15 2.77 14.57
C TYR A 46 -12.15 2.98 13.43
N MET A 47 -11.92 2.36 12.26
CA MET A 47 -12.87 2.43 11.15
C MET A 47 -14.24 1.83 11.55
N PRO A 48 -14.36 0.59 12.05
CA PRO A 48 -15.66 0.00 12.37
C PRO A 48 -16.38 0.68 13.55
N SER A 49 -15.65 1.33 14.46
CA SER A 49 -16.25 2.06 15.59
C SER A 49 -16.57 3.53 15.29
N GLY A 50 -16.36 4.00 14.06
CA GLY A 50 -16.62 5.39 13.67
C GLY A 50 -15.68 6.40 14.31
N LYS A 51 -14.51 5.97 14.81
CA LYS A 51 -13.48 6.84 15.42
C LYS A 51 -12.49 7.40 14.40
N LEU A 52 -12.46 6.85 13.19
CA LEU A 52 -11.62 7.32 12.09
C LEU A 52 -12.49 7.65 10.88
N GLY A 53 -12.35 8.86 10.34
CA GLY A 53 -13.13 9.31 9.18
C GLY A 53 -12.54 8.85 7.84
N ILE A 54 -11.21 8.77 7.73
CA ILE A 54 -10.51 8.36 6.50
C ILE A 54 -9.34 7.46 6.90
N THR A 55 -9.23 6.29 6.26
CA THR A 55 -8.03 5.45 6.28
C THR A 55 -7.41 5.43 4.88
N LEU A 56 -6.10 5.68 4.79
CA LEU A 56 -5.34 5.54 3.55
C LEU A 56 -4.69 4.17 3.54
N ASP A 57 -5.37 3.18 2.97
CA ASP A 57 -4.94 1.79 2.93
C ASP A 57 -5.45 1.12 1.64
N GLY A 58 -5.07 -0.13 1.41
CA GLY A 58 -5.57 -0.89 0.27
C GLY A 58 -6.90 -1.61 0.55
N ILE A 59 -7.56 -2.03 -0.54
CA ILE A 59 -8.85 -2.73 -0.49
C ILE A 59 -8.85 -4.00 0.36
N TRP A 60 -7.68 -4.64 0.56
CA TRP A 60 -7.53 -5.83 1.40
C TRP A 60 -8.05 -5.66 2.83
N ILE A 61 -8.11 -4.42 3.35
CA ILE A 61 -8.63 -4.20 4.70
C ILE A 61 -10.10 -4.63 4.86
N THR A 62 -10.86 -4.65 3.76
CA THR A 62 -12.26 -5.12 3.74
C THR A 62 -12.38 -6.60 4.10
N GLY A 63 -11.32 -7.40 3.93
CA GLY A 63 -11.25 -8.78 4.38
C GLY A 63 -11.45 -8.92 5.90
N ASN A 64 -11.01 -7.93 6.68
CA ASN A 64 -11.22 -7.91 8.13
C ASN A 64 -12.71 -7.76 8.49
N TRP A 65 -13.48 -7.06 7.66
CA TRP A 65 -14.86 -6.61 7.93
C TRP A 65 -15.93 -7.60 7.49
N LYS A 66 -15.55 -8.62 6.73
CA LYS A 66 -16.44 -9.69 6.32
C LYS A 66 -16.96 -10.46 7.54
N LYS A 67 -18.05 -11.20 7.33
CA LYS A 67 -18.73 -11.99 8.37
C LYS A 67 -17.77 -12.88 9.17
N ASP A 68 -16.85 -13.55 8.47
CA ASP A 68 -15.86 -14.46 9.06
C ASP A 68 -14.47 -13.81 9.18
N GLY A 69 -14.40 -12.49 9.00
CA GLY A 69 -13.19 -11.69 9.18
C GLY A 69 -12.86 -11.48 10.66
N VAL A 70 -11.67 -10.92 10.93
CA VAL A 70 -11.17 -10.71 12.30
C VAL A 70 -11.82 -9.54 13.04
N SER A 71 -12.51 -8.64 12.34
CA SER A 71 -13.32 -7.57 12.94
C SER A 71 -14.58 -7.32 12.09
N PRO A 72 -15.59 -8.21 12.20
CA PRO A 72 -16.77 -8.14 11.36
C PRO A 72 -17.51 -6.81 11.54
N TRP A 73 -17.79 -6.14 10.42
CA TRP A 73 -18.56 -4.90 10.36
C TRP A 73 -19.73 -5.10 9.38
N PRO A 74 -20.91 -5.51 9.89
CA PRO A 74 -22.08 -5.73 9.04
C PRO A 74 -22.49 -4.44 8.31
N ASN A 75 -22.79 -4.55 7.02
CA ASN A 75 -23.17 -3.41 6.15
C ASN A 75 -22.09 -2.34 5.97
N TYR A 76 -20.79 -2.67 6.12
CA TYR A 76 -19.70 -1.70 5.88
C TYR A 76 -19.81 -1.03 4.51
N GLU A 77 -20.38 -1.70 3.51
CA GLU A 77 -20.57 -1.16 2.16
C GLU A 77 -21.59 -0.02 2.07
N LYS A 78 -22.42 0.16 3.11
CA LYS A 78 -23.39 1.27 3.23
C LYS A 78 -22.89 2.39 4.13
N GLU A 79 -21.95 2.08 5.02
CA GLU A 79 -21.44 2.99 6.04
C GLU A 79 -20.07 3.58 5.68
N CYS A 80 -19.33 2.90 4.80
CA CYS A 80 -18.01 3.28 4.30
C CYS A 80 -18.04 3.39 2.77
N GLY A 81 -17.21 4.26 2.21
CA GLY A 81 -16.99 4.36 0.77
C GLY A 81 -15.52 4.13 0.43
N LEU A 82 -15.26 3.64 -0.78
CA LEU A 82 -13.92 3.63 -1.37
C LEU A 82 -13.79 4.80 -2.36
N ALA A 83 -12.71 5.57 -2.22
CA ALA A 83 -12.38 6.67 -3.12
C ALA A 83 -10.96 6.48 -3.67
N ALA A 84 -10.72 6.95 -4.89
CA ALA A 84 -9.38 7.00 -5.46
C ALA A 84 -8.53 8.04 -4.71
N MET A 85 -7.25 7.76 -4.50
CA MET A 85 -6.34 8.75 -3.93
C MET A 85 -6.12 9.87 -4.96
N PRO A 86 -6.42 11.14 -4.62
CA PRO A 86 -6.33 12.23 -5.57
C PRO A 86 -4.87 12.64 -5.81
N THR A 87 -4.62 13.23 -6.96
CA THR A 87 -3.43 14.06 -7.17
C THR A 87 -3.51 15.33 -6.31
N ASN A 88 -2.36 15.89 -5.92
CA ASN A 88 -2.28 17.02 -4.97
C ASN A 88 -3.08 18.28 -5.37
N GLU A 89 -3.23 18.57 -6.66
CA GLU A 89 -3.99 19.73 -7.18
C GLU A 89 -5.16 19.31 -8.09
N GLY A 90 -5.51 18.02 -8.12
CA GLY A 90 -6.54 17.50 -9.04
C GLY A 90 -6.14 17.61 -10.52
N GLN A 91 -4.85 17.61 -10.84
CA GLN A 91 -4.31 17.64 -12.20
C GLN A 91 -4.37 16.26 -12.88
N ASP A 92 -4.27 16.23 -14.22
CA ASP A 92 -3.96 15.05 -15.05
C ASP A 92 -3.09 13.98 -14.35
N PRO A 93 -3.43 12.69 -14.09
CA PRO A 93 -4.64 11.89 -14.41
C PRO A 93 -5.73 11.91 -13.33
N LYS A 94 -5.77 12.91 -12.45
CA LYS A 94 -6.68 13.11 -11.28
C LYS A 94 -6.44 12.19 -10.10
N THR A 95 -5.96 10.97 -10.34
CA THR A 95 -5.76 9.96 -9.31
C THR A 95 -4.33 9.40 -9.34
N VAL A 96 -3.84 8.96 -8.19
CA VAL A 96 -2.54 8.28 -8.08
C VAL A 96 -2.72 6.96 -7.33
N THR A 97 -2.12 5.89 -7.82
CA THR A 97 -2.10 4.61 -7.11
C THR A 97 -0.89 3.79 -7.54
N LEU A 98 -0.51 2.82 -6.71
CA LEU A 98 0.56 1.88 -7.00
C LEU A 98 0.00 0.46 -7.03
N ALA A 99 0.33 -0.28 -8.08
CA ALA A 99 0.05 -1.70 -8.17
C ALA A 99 0.91 -2.45 -7.14
N GLY A 100 0.23 -3.16 -6.25
CA GLY A 100 0.82 -4.13 -5.33
C GLY A 100 0.34 -5.54 -5.64
N GLY A 101 0.60 -6.46 -4.71
CA GLY A 101 0.11 -7.82 -4.79
C GLY A 101 0.98 -8.81 -4.04
N TRP A 102 0.57 -10.06 -4.08
CA TRP A 102 1.27 -11.19 -3.49
C TRP A 102 1.68 -12.18 -4.58
N GLY A 103 2.90 -12.69 -4.46
CA GLY A 103 3.41 -13.78 -5.29
C GLY A 103 3.65 -15.02 -4.44
N LEU A 104 3.43 -16.20 -5.03
CA LEU A 104 3.84 -17.47 -4.44
C LEU A 104 5.17 -17.88 -5.06
N SER A 105 6.17 -18.19 -4.24
CA SER A 105 7.53 -18.54 -4.70
C SER A 105 8.01 -19.81 -4.02
N ILE A 106 8.79 -20.61 -4.76
CA ILE A 106 9.49 -21.78 -4.22
C ILE A 106 10.90 -21.36 -3.82
N PRO A 107 11.32 -21.55 -2.55
CA PRO A 107 12.69 -21.28 -2.15
C PRO A 107 13.69 -22.13 -2.95
N GLU A 108 14.82 -21.53 -3.34
CA GLU A 108 15.88 -22.23 -4.09
C GLU A 108 16.39 -23.48 -3.34
N ASN A 109 16.40 -23.44 -2.01
CA ASN A 109 16.87 -24.52 -1.14
C ASN A 109 15.73 -25.39 -0.58
N ALA A 110 14.53 -25.37 -1.17
CA ALA A 110 13.43 -26.21 -0.71
C ALA A 110 13.77 -27.71 -0.88
N ASP A 111 13.58 -28.50 0.18
CA ASP A 111 13.89 -29.94 0.20
C ASP A 111 13.10 -30.74 -0.85
N ASN A 112 11.87 -30.30 -1.16
CA ASN A 112 11.02 -30.93 -2.16
C ASN A 112 10.31 -29.88 -3.04
N LYS A 113 10.98 -29.45 -4.11
CA LYS A 113 10.46 -28.47 -5.08
C LYS A 113 9.21 -28.98 -5.81
N GLU A 114 9.12 -30.27 -6.10
CA GLU A 114 7.98 -30.87 -6.82
C GLU A 114 6.70 -30.82 -5.97
N ALA A 115 6.75 -31.33 -4.75
CA ALA A 115 5.61 -31.28 -3.83
C ALA A 115 5.20 -29.84 -3.51
N THR A 116 6.17 -28.93 -3.38
CA THR A 116 5.88 -27.50 -3.19
C THR A 116 5.15 -26.93 -4.41
N PHE A 117 5.59 -27.23 -5.63
CA PHE A 117 4.93 -26.78 -6.85
C PHE A 117 3.51 -27.35 -6.99
N ASP A 118 3.29 -28.62 -6.63
CA ASP A 118 1.96 -29.22 -6.59
C ASP A 118 1.04 -28.51 -5.59
N PHE A 119 1.56 -28.14 -4.42
CA PHE A 119 0.81 -27.36 -3.45
C PHE A 119 0.47 -25.96 -3.97
N LEU A 120 1.40 -25.27 -4.64
CA LEU A 120 1.12 -23.96 -5.26
C LEU A 120 0.04 -24.08 -6.35
N LYS A 121 0.07 -25.13 -7.18
CA LYS A 121 -1.02 -25.40 -8.14
C LYS A 121 -2.36 -25.62 -7.45
N HIS A 122 -2.38 -26.35 -6.33
CA HIS A 122 -3.60 -26.55 -5.56
C HIS A 122 -4.13 -25.23 -4.97
N MET A 123 -3.28 -24.40 -4.37
CA MET A 123 -3.65 -23.06 -3.88
C MET A 123 -4.23 -22.18 -4.99
N MET A 124 -3.70 -22.32 -6.21
CA MET A 124 -4.16 -21.58 -7.39
C MET A 124 -5.29 -22.29 -8.13
N SER A 125 -5.81 -23.42 -7.66
CA SER A 125 -6.99 -24.07 -8.27
C SER A 125 -8.22 -23.18 -8.12
N LYS A 126 -9.20 -23.33 -9.04
CA LYS A 126 -10.31 -22.38 -9.18
C LYS A 126 -11.04 -22.11 -7.87
N ASP A 127 -11.49 -23.17 -7.19
CA ASP A 127 -12.33 -23.05 -6.00
C ASP A 127 -11.52 -22.58 -4.78
N VAL A 128 -10.27 -23.04 -4.64
CA VAL A 128 -9.38 -22.62 -3.55
C VAL A 128 -9.03 -21.14 -3.68
N TYR A 129 -8.65 -20.72 -4.89
CA TYR A 129 -8.32 -19.33 -5.18
C TYR A 129 -9.55 -18.41 -5.03
N LEU A 130 -10.72 -18.82 -5.54
CA LEU A 130 -11.97 -18.06 -5.41
C LEU A 130 -12.30 -17.83 -3.93
N SER A 131 -12.26 -18.88 -3.12
CA SER A 131 -12.50 -18.78 -1.67
C SER A 131 -11.49 -17.86 -0.99
N PHE A 132 -10.21 -17.97 -1.32
CA PHE A 132 -9.19 -17.10 -0.76
C PHE A 132 -9.38 -15.63 -1.15
N ILE A 133 -9.60 -15.34 -2.43
CA ILE A 133 -9.66 -13.96 -2.93
C ILE A 133 -10.91 -13.25 -2.43
N THR A 134 -12.05 -13.94 -2.38
CA THR A 134 -13.29 -13.36 -1.86
C THR A 134 -13.24 -13.16 -0.35
N ASN A 135 -12.47 -13.95 0.42
CA ASN A 135 -12.36 -13.75 1.87
C ASN A 135 -11.25 -12.77 2.28
N SER A 136 -10.14 -12.71 1.54
CA SER A 136 -9.00 -11.87 1.92
C SER A 136 -9.19 -10.38 1.62
N GLY A 137 -10.16 -10.00 0.79
CA GLY A 137 -10.36 -8.61 0.37
C GLY A 137 -9.40 -8.15 -0.74
N ASN A 138 -8.49 -9.02 -1.20
CA ASN A 138 -7.59 -8.69 -2.31
C ASN A 138 -8.34 -8.71 -3.65
N ILE A 139 -7.81 -7.98 -4.63
CA ILE A 139 -8.29 -8.05 -6.02
C ILE A 139 -7.63 -9.19 -6.80
N CYS A 140 -8.40 -9.79 -7.70
CA CYS A 140 -8.05 -11.01 -8.40
C CYS A 140 -7.01 -10.82 -9.51
N THR A 141 -6.11 -11.79 -9.66
CA THR A 141 -5.12 -11.88 -10.74
C THR A 141 -5.50 -12.89 -11.83
N ARG A 142 -6.57 -13.66 -11.63
CA ARG A 142 -7.11 -14.67 -12.56
C ARG A 142 -8.35 -14.13 -13.29
N LYS A 143 -8.25 -13.95 -14.60
CA LYS A 143 -9.37 -13.42 -15.42
C LYS A 143 -10.66 -14.22 -15.27
N ASP A 144 -10.57 -15.54 -15.28
CA ASP A 144 -11.73 -16.43 -15.17
C ASP A 144 -12.45 -16.34 -13.82
N ILE A 145 -11.74 -15.97 -12.75
CA ILE A 145 -12.32 -15.69 -11.43
C ILE A 145 -12.83 -14.25 -11.36
N GLY A 146 -12.11 -13.31 -11.96
CA GLY A 146 -12.48 -11.89 -11.99
C GLY A 146 -13.82 -11.62 -12.69
N GLU A 147 -14.27 -12.53 -13.55
CA GLU A 147 -15.56 -12.47 -14.24
C GLU A 147 -16.71 -13.16 -13.47
N MET A 148 -16.42 -13.88 -12.38
CA MET A 148 -17.44 -14.62 -11.63
C MET A 148 -18.28 -13.68 -10.76
N ASP A 149 -19.59 -13.90 -10.74
CA ASP A 149 -20.55 -13.20 -9.88
C ASP A 149 -20.12 -13.14 -8.40
N GLU A 150 -19.57 -14.23 -7.88
CA GLU A 150 -19.12 -14.34 -6.50
C GLU A 150 -17.98 -13.36 -6.16
N TYR A 151 -17.18 -12.98 -7.17
CA TYR A 151 -16.13 -11.97 -7.07
C TYR A 151 -16.64 -10.57 -7.43
N THR A 152 -17.33 -10.41 -8.57
CA THR A 152 -17.75 -9.09 -9.07
C THR A 152 -18.80 -8.41 -8.19
N LYS A 153 -19.58 -9.19 -7.43
CA LYS A 153 -20.55 -8.68 -6.45
C LYS A 153 -19.94 -8.33 -5.10
N GLN A 154 -18.64 -8.58 -4.88
CA GLN A 154 -17.97 -8.16 -3.66
C GLN A 154 -17.94 -6.62 -3.59
N PRO A 155 -18.26 -6.01 -2.44
CA PRO A 155 -18.21 -4.57 -2.31
C PRO A 155 -16.85 -3.99 -2.70
N PHE A 156 -16.90 -2.92 -3.49
CA PHE A 156 -15.75 -2.13 -3.96
C PHE A 156 -14.75 -2.84 -4.89
N PHE A 157 -14.86 -4.15 -5.14
CA PHE A 157 -13.88 -4.89 -5.94
C PHE A 157 -13.79 -4.40 -7.41
N GLY A 158 -14.93 -4.07 -8.02
CA GLY A 158 -14.96 -3.49 -9.37
C GLY A 158 -14.21 -2.16 -9.44
N PHE A 159 -14.58 -1.21 -8.58
CA PHE A 159 -13.89 0.08 -8.50
C PHE A 159 -12.38 -0.06 -8.20
N ALA A 160 -12.00 -0.92 -7.25
CA ALA A 160 -10.59 -1.17 -6.95
C ALA A 160 -9.82 -1.78 -8.13
N THR A 161 -10.49 -2.58 -8.96
CA THR A 161 -9.91 -3.17 -10.17
C THR A 161 -9.71 -2.11 -11.27
N GLU A 162 -10.66 -1.20 -11.44
CA GLU A 162 -10.54 -0.07 -12.38
C GLU A 162 -9.33 0.83 -12.07
N LEU A 163 -8.99 1.02 -10.79
CA LEU A 163 -7.82 1.79 -10.38
C LEU A 163 -6.49 1.21 -10.90
N LEU A 164 -6.44 -0.06 -11.31
CA LEU A 164 -5.24 -0.65 -11.88
C LEU A 164 -4.87 -0.09 -13.26
N GLU A 165 -5.81 0.49 -14.00
CA GLU A 165 -5.58 1.04 -15.34
C GLU A 165 -4.53 2.16 -15.34
N THR A 166 -4.48 2.95 -14.26
CA THR A 166 -3.54 4.07 -14.09
C THR A 166 -2.49 3.80 -13.02
N ALA A 167 -2.37 2.57 -12.54
CA ALA A 167 -1.46 2.24 -11.45
C ALA A 167 0.00 2.29 -11.88
N GLY A 168 0.84 2.95 -11.07
CA GLY A 168 2.28 2.88 -11.19
C GLY A 168 2.84 1.57 -10.63
N TYR A 169 4.03 1.17 -11.04
CA TYR A 169 4.72 0.01 -10.51
C TYR A 169 5.95 0.43 -9.71
N ARG A 170 6.24 -0.30 -8.64
CA ARG A 170 7.47 -0.12 -7.87
C ARG A 170 8.68 -0.54 -8.72
N PRO A 171 9.85 0.11 -8.57
CA PRO A 171 11.09 -0.31 -9.23
C PRO A 171 11.39 -1.79 -8.99
N GLN A 172 11.61 -2.54 -10.07
CA GLN A 172 12.10 -3.92 -10.03
C GLN A 172 13.62 -3.93 -9.87
N ASN A 173 14.09 -3.53 -8.69
CA ASN A 173 15.51 -3.39 -8.37
C ASN A 173 15.81 -4.06 -7.03
N ASP A 174 16.94 -4.77 -6.92
CA ASP A 174 17.34 -5.52 -5.73
C ASP A 174 17.58 -4.62 -4.51
N LYS A 175 17.88 -3.33 -4.72
CA LYS A 175 18.03 -2.30 -3.69
C LYS A 175 16.73 -1.60 -3.31
N TYR A 176 15.61 -1.89 -4.00
CA TYR A 176 14.34 -1.21 -3.73
C TYR A 176 13.93 -1.28 -2.26
N SER A 177 14.07 -2.44 -1.62
CA SER A 177 13.72 -2.60 -0.21
C SER A 177 14.52 -1.66 0.70
N SER A 178 15.82 -1.52 0.47
CA SER A 178 16.69 -0.60 1.23
C SER A 178 16.31 0.86 1.02
N VAL A 179 16.07 1.27 -0.23
CA VAL A 179 15.64 2.63 -0.55
C VAL A 179 14.25 2.93 0.04
N SER A 180 13.33 1.96 -0.01
CA SER A 180 11.98 2.08 0.55
C SER A 180 11.97 2.22 2.07
N THR A 181 12.94 1.64 2.78
CA THR A 181 13.15 1.90 4.21
C THR A 181 13.59 3.34 4.44
N GLY A 182 14.51 3.86 3.62
CA GLY A 182 14.93 5.26 3.68
C GLY A 182 13.79 6.26 3.50
N ILE A 183 12.82 5.95 2.62
CA ILE A 183 11.61 6.77 2.43
C ILE A 183 10.76 6.80 3.73
N GLN A 184 10.58 5.65 4.38
CA GLN A 184 9.84 5.57 5.65
C GLN A 184 10.52 6.40 6.74
N SER A 185 11.84 6.26 6.89
CA SER A 185 12.61 7.05 7.86
C SER A 185 12.57 8.55 7.58
N MET A 186 12.63 8.94 6.30
CA MET A 186 12.48 10.35 5.89
C MET A 186 11.11 10.90 6.32
N VAL A 187 10.02 10.18 6.03
CA VAL A 187 8.67 10.57 6.44
C VAL A 187 8.55 10.66 7.96
N GLU A 188 8.99 9.61 8.68
CA GLU A 188 8.95 9.55 10.15
C GLU A 188 9.70 10.73 10.80
N SER A 189 10.87 11.07 10.28
CA SER A 189 11.67 12.19 10.79
C SER A 189 10.94 13.53 10.65
N VAL A 190 10.28 13.77 9.50
CA VAL A 190 9.58 15.04 9.24
C VAL A 190 8.35 15.18 10.13
N VAL A 191 7.56 14.12 10.29
CA VAL A 191 6.38 14.16 11.16
C VAL A 191 6.76 14.24 12.64
N SER A 192 7.96 13.78 12.99
CA SER A 192 8.55 13.88 14.34
C SER A 192 9.31 15.18 14.60
N GLY A 193 9.36 16.11 13.62
CA GLY A 193 9.84 17.48 13.82
C GLY A 193 11.13 17.85 13.09
N THR A 194 11.77 16.94 12.36
CA THR A 194 12.91 17.28 11.49
C THR A 194 12.47 18.20 10.35
N SER A 195 13.35 19.12 9.94
CA SER A 195 13.08 19.99 8.80
C SER A 195 13.02 19.17 7.50
N ILE A 196 12.19 19.57 6.54
CA ILE A 196 12.09 18.89 5.24
C ILE A 196 13.45 18.91 4.53
N ASP A 197 14.18 20.02 4.62
CA ASP A 197 15.51 20.14 4.01
C ASP A 197 16.50 19.13 4.56
N ASP A 198 16.55 18.96 5.88
CA ASP A 198 17.50 18.04 6.51
C ASP A 198 17.09 16.58 6.29
N ALA A 199 15.80 16.28 6.35
CA ALA A 199 15.29 14.93 6.05
C ALA A 199 15.59 14.51 4.60
N VAL A 200 15.38 15.41 3.62
CA VAL A 200 15.68 15.15 2.20
C VAL A 200 17.19 15.03 1.97
N LYS A 201 18.03 15.85 2.61
CA LYS A 201 19.49 15.71 2.54
C LYS A 201 19.96 14.37 3.09
N GLN A 202 19.41 13.95 4.23
CA GLN A 202 19.74 12.67 4.85
C GLN A 202 19.32 11.51 3.95
N TYR A 203 18.07 11.52 3.46
CA TYR A 203 17.58 10.52 2.49
C TYR A 203 18.45 10.42 1.24
N ALA A 204 18.89 11.56 0.69
CA ALA A 204 19.78 11.59 -0.46
C ALA A 204 21.15 10.97 -0.17
N SER A 205 21.73 11.27 1.01
CA SER A 205 22.99 10.68 1.46
C SER A 205 22.87 9.16 1.63
N ASP A 206 21.83 8.71 2.33
CA ASP A 206 21.62 7.28 2.61
C ASP A 206 21.32 6.49 1.34
N THR A 207 20.51 7.05 0.45
CA THR A 207 20.20 6.42 -0.85
C THR A 207 21.47 6.31 -1.70
N ALA A 208 22.30 7.36 -1.77
CA ALA A 208 23.57 7.31 -2.48
C ALA A 208 24.53 6.27 -1.89
N ALA A 209 24.57 6.10 -0.57
CA ALA A 209 25.38 5.06 0.07
C ALA A 209 24.91 3.62 -0.29
N VAL A 210 23.63 3.44 -0.57
CA VAL A 210 23.05 2.14 -0.97
C VAL A 210 23.24 1.86 -2.46
N VAL A 211 23.03 2.87 -3.31
CA VAL A 211 22.92 2.67 -4.77
C VAL A 211 24.06 3.26 -5.59
N GLY A 212 24.97 4.03 -4.99
CA GLY A 212 26.00 4.81 -5.69
C GLY A 212 25.50 6.20 -6.10
N GLU A 213 26.32 7.23 -5.93
CA GLU A 213 25.98 8.62 -6.23
C GLU A 213 25.54 8.80 -7.70
N GLU A 214 26.21 8.12 -8.63
CA GLU A 214 25.94 8.16 -10.06
C GLU A 214 24.54 7.65 -10.42
N ASN A 215 23.95 6.84 -9.55
CA ASN A 215 22.62 6.26 -9.68
C ASN A 215 21.53 7.08 -8.96
N THR A 216 21.87 8.28 -8.47
CA THR A 216 20.91 9.22 -7.87
C THR A 216 20.73 10.47 -8.74
N VAL A 217 19.59 11.15 -8.59
CA VAL A 217 19.29 12.41 -9.25
C VAL A 217 18.44 13.32 -8.36
N LYS A 218 18.66 14.62 -8.49
CA LYS A 218 17.80 15.67 -7.92
C LYS A 218 17.06 16.34 -9.05
N GLU A 219 15.74 16.42 -8.93
CA GLU A 219 14.86 17.09 -9.88
C GLU A 219 14.46 18.44 -9.29
N LYS A 220 14.74 19.53 -10.00
CA LYS A 220 14.38 20.88 -9.57
C LYS A 220 13.06 21.31 -10.18
#